data_AF-A0A7J5ED86-F1
#
_entry.id   AF-A0A7J5ED86-F1
#
_cell.length_a   1.000
_cell.length_b   1.000
_cell.length_c   1.000
_cell.angle_alpha   90.00
_cell.angle_beta   90.00
_cell.angle_gamma   90.00
#
_symmetry.space_group_name_H-M   'P 1'
#
loop_
_entity.id
_entity.type
_entity.pdbx_description
1 polymer ?
#
loop_
_entity_poly.entity_id
_entity_poly.type
_entity_poly.pdbx_seq_one_letter_code
_entity_poly.pdbx_strand_id
1 'polypeptide(L)'
;MIEIKISTSAAVLLITERMRFKFGLRKKIGKIETGFEIENLNYKTLLNIAETAAFDLVLLLPADILTENNNLDDIICRSMRTLADIYNKEEFKYYTKEKARKLMSSITSLFKKISDKNYLYN
;
A
#
# COMPACT_ATOMS: atom_id res chain seq x y z
N MET A 1 15.14 -5.89 14.46
CA MET A 1 14.33 -4.98 13.63
C MET A 1 14.98 -4.96 12.27
N ILE A 2 14.32 -5.49 11.25
CA ILE A 2 14.82 -5.43 9.87
C ILE A 2 14.58 -4.02 9.35
N GLU A 3 15.63 -3.38 8.83
CA GLU A 3 15.49 -2.15 8.08
C GLU A 3 15.36 -2.49 6.59
N ILE A 4 14.16 -2.28 6.03
CA ILE A 4 13.94 -2.44 4.60
C ILE A 4 14.63 -1.26 3.91
N LYS A 5 15.68 -1.56 3.15
CA LYS A 5 16.48 -0.57 2.41
C LYS A 5 15.81 -0.20 1.09
N ILE A 6 14.64 0.40 1.16
CA ILE A 6 13.95 1.00 0.01
C ILE A 6 13.86 2.51 0.21
N SER A 7 14.25 3.27 -0.81
CA SER A 7 14.06 4.72 -0.77
C SER A 7 12.58 5.07 -0.84
N THR A 8 12.18 6.18 -0.23
CA THR A 8 10.80 6.67 -0.33
C THR A 8 10.42 6.91 -1.79
N SER A 9 11.33 7.41 -2.63
CA SER A 9 11.07 7.61 -4.07
C SER A 9 10.78 6.29 -4.80
N ALA A 10 11.52 5.22 -4.52
CA ALA A 10 11.26 3.91 -5.11
C ALA A 10 9.91 3.34 -4.64
N ALA A 11 9.60 3.47 -3.36
CA ALA A 11 8.30 3.04 -2.82
C ALA A 11 7.12 3.82 -3.44
N VAL A 12 7.27 5.13 -3.60
CA VAL A 12 6.27 5.99 -4.29
C VAL A 12 6.09 5.56 -5.75
N LEU A 13 7.19 5.29 -6.47
CA LEU A 13 7.14 4.79 -7.84
C LEU A 13 6.35 3.46 -7.94
N LEU A 14 6.66 2.50 -7.08
CA LEU A 14 5.95 1.21 -7.06
C LEU A 14 4.46 1.38 -6.73
N ILE A 15 4.13 2.22 -5.75
CA ILE A 15 2.74 2.50 -5.36
C ILE A 15 1.99 3.16 -6.52
N THR A 16 2.56 4.18 -7.16
CA THR A 16 1.91 4.91 -8.26
C THR A 16 1.68 4.02 -9.49
N GLU A 17 2.64 3.19 -9.86
CA GLU A 17 2.46 2.20 -10.93
C GLU A 17 1.35 1.19 -10.58
N ARG A 18 1.32 0.71 -9.34
CA ARG A 18 0.25 -0.20 -8.89
C ARG A 18 -1.11 0.49 -8.81
N MET A 19 -1.16 1.78 -8.46
CA MET A 19 -2.38 2.59 -8.49
C MET A 19 -2.94 2.71 -9.91
N ARG A 20 -2.09 3.01 -10.91
CA ARG A 20 -2.49 3.09 -12.33
C ARG A 20 -3.07 1.77 -12.83
N PHE A 21 -2.41 0.65 -12.53
CA PHE A 21 -2.93 -0.68 -12.85
C PHE A 21 -4.33 -0.92 -12.24
N LYS A 22 -4.48 -0.63 -10.95
CA LYS A 22 -5.74 -0.80 -10.21
C LYS A 22 -6.84 0.15 -10.70
N PHE A 23 -6.50 1.36 -11.10
CA PHE A 23 -7.41 2.32 -11.72
C PHE A 23 -7.93 1.79 -13.06
N GLY A 24 -7.03 1.27 -13.91
CA GLY A 24 -7.39 0.63 -15.18
C GLY A 24 -8.34 -0.56 -14.97
N LEU A 25 -8.09 -1.41 -13.98
CA LEU A 25 -9.01 -2.50 -13.63
C LEU A 25 -10.39 -1.99 -13.19
N ARG A 26 -10.44 -0.97 -12.31
CA ARG A 26 -11.70 -0.39 -11.83
C ARG A 26 -12.53 0.24 -12.96
N LYS A 27 -11.88 0.88 -13.94
CA LYS A 27 -12.51 1.34 -15.18
C LYS A 27 -13.10 0.18 -15.99
N LYS A 28 -12.31 -0.88 -16.23
CA LYS A 28 -12.74 -2.05 -17.02
C LYS A 28 -14.00 -2.72 -16.46
N ILE A 29 -14.15 -2.73 -15.14
CA ILE A 29 -15.32 -3.34 -14.47
C ILE A 29 -16.46 -2.34 -14.17
N GLY A 30 -16.40 -1.13 -14.73
CA GLY A 30 -17.45 -0.12 -14.58
C GLY A 30 -17.55 0.54 -13.20
N LYS A 31 -16.56 0.36 -12.32
CA LYS A 31 -16.52 1.03 -10.99
C LYS A 31 -16.08 2.50 -11.08
N ILE A 32 -15.47 2.90 -12.19
CA ILE A 32 -15.09 4.28 -12.49
C ILE A 32 -15.57 4.54 -13.91
N GLU A 33 -16.25 5.67 -14.11
CA GLU A 33 -16.78 6.07 -15.41
C GLU A 33 -15.67 6.21 -16.47
N THR A 34 -16.01 5.86 -17.70
CA THR A 34 -15.14 6.07 -18.86
C THR A 34 -14.92 7.57 -19.06
N GLY A 35 -13.66 7.96 -19.26
CA GLY A 35 -13.26 9.37 -19.45
C GLY A 35 -12.64 10.05 -18.22
N PHE A 36 -12.82 9.52 -17.00
CA PHE A 36 -12.14 10.07 -15.83
C PHE A 36 -10.62 9.82 -15.89
N GLU A 37 -9.81 10.75 -15.44
CA GLU A 37 -8.38 10.53 -15.19
C GLU A 37 -8.15 10.29 -13.69
N ILE A 38 -7.04 9.63 -13.33
CA ILE A 38 -6.80 9.24 -11.93
C ILE A 38 -6.59 10.47 -11.04
N GLU A 39 -6.01 11.52 -11.61
CA GLU A 39 -5.76 12.85 -11.03
C GLU A 39 -7.07 13.58 -10.69
N ASN A 40 -8.13 13.31 -11.47
CA ASN A 40 -9.44 13.95 -11.33
C ASN A 40 -10.34 13.26 -10.30
N LEU A 41 -9.88 12.17 -9.67
CA LEU A 41 -10.64 11.49 -8.64
C LEU A 41 -10.70 12.33 -7.36
N ASN A 42 -11.83 12.23 -6.66
CA ASN A 42 -11.92 12.75 -5.30
C ASN A 42 -10.98 11.99 -4.35
N TYR A 43 -10.57 12.64 -3.26
CA TYR A 43 -9.61 12.08 -2.31
C TYR A 43 -10.03 10.71 -1.78
N LYS A 44 -11.30 10.50 -1.43
CA LYS A 44 -11.79 9.23 -0.88
C LYS A 44 -11.58 8.07 -1.85
N THR A 45 -11.91 8.26 -3.13
CA THR A 45 -11.72 7.23 -4.17
C THR A 45 -10.23 7.00 -4.43
N LEU A 46 -9.46 8.08 -4.56
CA LEU A 46 -8.03 7.99 -4.83
C LEU A 46 -7.27 7.31 -3.66
N LEU A 47 -7.63 7.64 -2.42
CA LEU A 47 -7.12 7.00 -1.21
C LEU A 47 -7.41 5.50 -1.23
N ASN A 48 -8.63 5.08 -1.57
CA ASN A 48 -8.97 3.66 -1.68
C ASN A 48 -8.08 2.94 -2.72
N ILE A 49 -7.80 3.58 -3.85
CA ILE A 49 -6.90 3.04 -4.87
C ILE A 49 -5.47 2.94 -4.30
N ALA A 50 -4.97 4.00 -3.66
CA ALA A 50 -3.64 4.04 -3.05
C ALA A 50 -3.46 2.96 -1.98
N GLU A 51 -4.39 2.83 -1.04
CA GLU A 51 -4.34 1.82 0.02
C GLU A 51 -4.43 0.40 -0.54
N THR A 52 -5.27 0.17 -1.55
CA THR A 52 -5.31 -1.12 -2.25
C THR A 52 -3.97 -1.43 -2.92
N ALA A 53 -3.35 -0.42 -3.55
CA ALA A 53 -2.07 -0.57 -4.24
C ALA A 53 -0.95 -0.89 -3.25
N ALA A 54 -0.89 -0.18 -2.12
CA ALA A 54 0.08 -0.44 -1.07
C ALA A 54 -0.13 -1.83 -0.44
N PHE A 55 -1.38 -2.21 -0.14
CA PHE A 55 -1.71 -3.54 0.38
C PHE A 55 -1.21 -4.66 -0.56
N ASP A 56 -1.50 -4.52 -1.85
CA ASP A 56 -1.04 -5.47 -2.88
C ASP A 56 0.49 -5.61 -2.90
N LEU A 57 1.22 -4.50 -2.81
CA LEU A 57 2.68 -4.52 -2.81
C LEU A 57 3.23 -5.19 -1.55
N VAL A 58 2.65 -4.89 -0.39
CA VAL A 58 3.03 -5.51 0.89
C VAL A 58 2.80 -7.02 0.83
N LEU A 59 1.67 -7.47 0.27
CA LEU A 59 1.35 -8.89 0.14
C LEU A 59 2.37 -9.67 -0.70
N LEU A 60 3.08 -9.00 -1.61
CA LEU A 60 4.10 -9.60 -2.47
C LEU A 60 5.49 -9.64 -1.82
N LEU A 61 5.66 -9.09 -0.62
CA LEU A 61 6.93 -9.15 0.09
C LEU A 61 7.23 -10.56 0.61
N PRO A 62 8.51 -10.92 0.79
CA PRO A 62 8.90 -12.17 1.43
C PRO A 62 8.26 -12.32 2.82
N ALA A 63 7.88 -13.54 3.18
CA ALA A 63 7.22 -13.83 4.46
C ALA A 63 8.02 -13.33 5.67
N ASP A 64 9.36 -13.46 5.65
CA ASP A 64 10.25 -13.00 6.72
C ASP A 64 10.15 -11.50 6.95
N ILE A 65 9.97 -10.72 5.87
CA ILE A 65 9.73 -9.28 5.99
C ILE A 65 8.38 -9.03 6.68
N LEU A 66 7.36 -9.84 6.43
CA LEU A 66 6.02 -9.64 6.96
C LEU A 66 5.83 -10.14 8.41
N THR A 67 6.66 -11.06 8.88
CA THR A 67 6.59 -11.63 10.23
C THR A 67 7.46 -10.87 11.22
N GLU A 68 8.58 -10.31 10.77
CA GLU A 68 9.52 -9.57 11.60
C GLU A 68 9.12 -8.10 11.87
N ASN A 69 9.63 -7.55 12.97
CA ASN A 69 9.48 -6.12 13.25
C ASN A 69 10.37 -5.31 12.29
N ASN A 70 9.77 -4.39 11.53
CA ASN A 70 10.42 -3.64 10.46
C ASN A 70 9.88 -2.20 10.34
N ASN A 71 10.41 -1.42 9.38
CA ASN A 71 10.04 -0.02 9.12
C ASN A 71 9.04 0.18 7.96
N LEU A 72 8.26 -0.85 7.60
CA LEU A 72 7.35 -0.81 6.44
C LEU A 72 6.19 0.18 6.63
N ASP A 73 5.68 0.34 7.86
CA ASP A 73 4.64 1.34 8.17
C ASP A 73 5.15 2.76 7.90
N ASP A 74 6.40 3.02 8.23
CA ASP A 74 7.07 4.29 7.98
C ASP A 74 7.34 4.55 6.49
N ILE A 75 7.70 3.51 5.74
CA ILE A 75 7.87 3.59 4.29
C ILE A 75 6.52 3.91 3.63
N ILE A 76 5.46 3.20 3.98
CA ILE A 76 4.11 3.44 3.43
C ILE A 76 3.61 4.81 3.83
N CYS A 77 3.71 5.19 5.11
CA CYS A 77 3.25 6.49 5.59
C CYS A 77 3.92 7.65 4.82
N ARG A 78 5.25 7.61 4.66
CA ARG A 78 5.98 8.62 3.88
C ARG A 78 5.55 8.62 2.41
N SER A 79 5.43 7.44 1.82
CA SER A 79 5.04 7.32 0.40
C SER A 79 3.64 7.85 0.15
N MET A 80 2.67 7.54 1.03
CA MET A 80 1.31 8.06 0.96
C MET A 80 1.28 9.59 1.05
N ARG A 81 2.10 10.18 1.93
CA ARG A 81 2.19 11.64 2.05
C ARG A 81 2.72 12.29 0.78
N THR A 82 3.70 11.67 0.12
CA THR A 82 4.23 12.16 -1.17
C THR A 82 3.18 12.13 -2.29
N LEU A 83 2.14 11.30 -2.18
CA LEU A 83 1.04 11.32 -3.15
C LEU A 83 0.25 12.64 -3.16
N ALA A 84 0.35 13.44 -2.09
CA ALA A 84 -0.28 14.75 -2.02
C ALA A 84 0.21 15.65 -3.16
N ASP A 85 1.52 15.69 -3.38
CA ASP A 85 2.14 16.53 -4.40
C ASP A 85 1.94 15.93 -5.81
N ILE A 86 1.91 14.60 -5.92
CA ILE A 86 1.73 13.89 -7.20
C ILE A 86 0.33 14.08 -7.79
N TYR A 87 -0.71 13.98 -6.94
CA TYR A 87 -2.10 14.05 -7.39
C TYR A 87 -2.79 15.36 -7.02
N ASN A 88 -2.05 16.33 -6.46
CA ASN A 88 -2.56 17.61 -5.98
C ASN A 88 -3.75 17.43 -5.00
N LYS A 89 -3.56 16.56 -3.98
CA LYS A 89 -4.54 16.24 -2.93
C LYS A 89 -3.92 16.35 -1.55
N GLU A 90 -4.01 17.54 -0.97
CA GLU A 90 -3.41 17.90 0.33
C GLU A 90 -3.80 16.95 1.48
N GLU A 91 -4.97 16.30 1.40
CA GLU A 91 -5.45 15.38 2.42
C GLU A 91 -4.50 14.19 2.65
N PHE A 92 -3.69 13.82 1.66
CA PHE A 92 -2.66 12.79 1.80
C PHE A 92 -1.54 13.18 2.77
N LYS A 93 -1.24 14.47 2.96
CA LYS A 93 -0.22 14.94 3.92
C LYS A 93 -0.54 14.52 5.35
N TYR A 94 -1.83 14.33 5.65
CA TYR A 94 -2.33 13.90 6.95
C TYR A 94 -2.45 12.37 7.10
N TYR A 95 -1.93 11.58 6.15
CA TYR A 95 -1.85 10.13 6.32
C TYR A 95 -0.94 9.79 7.51
N THR A 96 -1.38 8.90 8.41
CA THR A 96 -0.68 8.61 9.67
C THR A 96 0.00 7.23 9.63
N LYS A 97 1.03 7.07 10.46
CA LYS A 97 1.68 5.76 10.67
C LYS A 97 0.69 4.72 11.19
N GLU A 98 -0.26 5.13 12.03
CA GLU A 98 -1.32 4.26 12.52
C GLU A 98 -2.21 3.72 11.40
N LYS A 99 -2.59 4.56 10.43
CA LYS A 99 -3.31 4.11 9.22
C LYS A 99 -2.49 3.11 8.41
N ALA A 100 -1.21 3.40 8.19
CA ALA A 100 -0.30 2.48 7.51
C ALA A 100 -0.19 1.13 8.23
N ARG A 101 -0.06 1.14 9.56
CA ARG A 101 -0.02 -0.08 10.38
C ARG A 101 -1.33 -0.85 10.33
N LYS A 102 -2.46 -0.16 10.41
CA LYS A 102 -3.79 -0.75 10.31
C LYS A 102 -4.03 -1.38 8.93
N LEU A 103 -3.55 -0.77 7.86
CA LEU A 103 -3.60 -1.34 6.51
C LEU A 103 -2.89 -2.69 6.43
N MET A 104 -1.76 -2.84 7.14
CA MET A 104 -0.93 -4.04 7.11
C MET A 104 -1.26 -5.08 8.19
N SER A 105 -2.11 -4.75 9.16
CA SER A 105 -2.33 -5.59 10.35
C SER A 105 -2.90 -6.97 9.98
N SER A 106 -3.81 -7.02 9.01
CA SER A 106 -4.39 -8.27 8.51
C SER A 106 -3.35 -9.17 7.84
N ILE A 107 -2.45 -8.60 7.04
CA ILE A 107 -1.35 -9.35 6.40
C ILE A 107 -0.39 -9.87 7.46
N THR A 108 0.06 -8.99 8.35
CA THR A 108 0.99 -9.35 9.43
C THR A 108 0.43 -10.46 10.30
N SER A 109 -0.86 -10.38 10.67
CA SER A 109 -1.56 -11.40 11.45
C SER A 109 -1.67 -12.73 10.71
N LEU A 110 -1.95 -12.70 9.40
CA LEU A 110 -2.00 -13.90 8.56
C LEU A 110 -0.64 -14.62 8.53
N PHE A 111 0.43 -13.90 8.21
CA PHE A 111 1.76 -14.49 8.08
C PHE A 111 2.35 -14.96 9.42
N LYS A 112 2.07 -14.25 10.53
CA LYS A 112 2.44 -14.72 11.87
C LYS A 112 1.78 -16.06 12.20
N LYS A 113 0.47 -16.20 11.96
CA LYS A 113 -0.24 -17.46 12.17
C LYS A 113 0.29 -18.61 11.31
N ILE A 114 0.75 -18.33 10.10
CA ILE A 114 1.37 -19.33 9.21
C ILE A 114 2.74 -19.74 9.76
N SER A 115 3.55 -18.77 10.20
CA SER A 115 4.86 -19.02 10.80
C SER A 115 4.79 -19.82 12.10
N ASP A 116 3.79 -19.54 12.95
CA ASP A 116 3.63 -20.23 14.24
C ASP A 116 3.16 -21.68 14.08
N LYS A 117 2.46 -21.98 12.98
CA LYS A 117 2.11 -23.34 12.58
C LYS A 117 3.28 -23.93 11.79
N ASN A 118 4.27 -24.47 12.49
CA ASN A 118 5.32 -25.30 11.87
C ASN A 118 4.69 -26.46 11.06
N TYR A 119 4.45 -26.24 9.77
CA TYR A 119 4.01 -27.26 8.81
C TYR A 119 5.18 -28.17 8.33
N LEU A 120 6.37 -28.02 8.91
CA LEU A 120 7.59 -28.75 8.53
C LEU A 120 7.83 -30.05 9.33
N TYR A 121 6.91 -30.42 10.22
CA TYR A 121 6.94 -31.70 10.92
C TYR A 121 5.54 -32.33 10.93
N ASN A 122 5.15 -32.93 9.80
CA ASN A 122 4.19 -34.04 9.73
C ASN A 122 4.50 -34.88 8.49
#